data_AF-A0A7C4ZGC2-F1
#
_entry.id   AF-A0A7C4ZGC2-F1
#
_cell.length_a   1.000
_cell.length_b   1.000
_cell.length_c   1.000
_cell.angle_alpha   90.00
_cell.angle_beta   90.00
_cell.angle_gamma   90.00
#
_symmetry.space_group_name_H-M   'P 1'
#
loop_
_entity.id
_entity.type
_entity.pdbx_description
1 polymer ?
#
loop_
_entity_poly.entity_id
_entity_poly.type
_entity_poly.pdbx_seq_one_letter_code
_entity_poly.pdbx_strand_id
1 'polypeptide(L)'
;MQIKVGAFVAVLLAASVLALAPDDLVVYWLGKTPAPAPAVKTVDEGFDFQAAFVRGLTPIAGAPVGYKVGLTSQAVQQKFGVDHPLRGVLLGRMLLATGATVPARFGAVPIAEA
;
A
#
# COMPACT_ATOMS: atom_id res chain seq x y z
N MET A 1 48.35 -17.56 -33.42
CA MET A 1 47.62 -18.23 -32.32
C MET A 1 47.92 -17.47 -31.03
N GLN A 2 46.90 -16.85 -30.43
CA GLN A 2 46.70 -16.53 -29.00
C GLN A 2 45.62 -15.45 -28.92
N ILE A 3 44.48 -15.87 -28.38
CA ILE A 3 43.21 -15.17 -28.24
C ILE A 3 43.29 -14.32 -26.97
N LYS A 4 42.78 -13.07 -26.98
CA LYS A 4 42.45 -12.35 -25.74
C LYS A 4 40.93 -12.16 -25.68
N VAL A 5 40.26 -13.09 -25.00
CA VAL A 5 38.85 -12.96 -24.61
C VAL A 5 38.79 -11.88 -23.54
N GLY A 6 38.14 -10.75 -23.85
CA GLY A 6 37.81 -9.74 -22.87
C GLY A 6 36.72 -10.26 -21.93
N ALA A 7 37.01 -10.29 -20.63
CA ALA A 7 36.05 -10.68 -19.61
C ALA A 7 34.90 -9.67 -19.54
N PHE A 8 33.69 -10.12 -19.91
CA PHE A 8 32.45 -9.38 -19.69
C PHE A 8 31.99 -9.69 -18.26
N VAL A 9 32.17 -8.76 -17.34
CA VAL A 9 31.64 -8.90 -15.96
C VAL A 9 30.15 -8.57 -16.02
N ALA A 10 29.32 -9.59 -16.09
CA ALA A 10 27.89 -9.48 -15.86
C ALA A 10 27.66 -9.30 -14.35
N VAL A 11 27.34 -8.08 -13.92
CA VAL A 11 26.83 -7.83 -12.57
C VAL A 11 25.39 -8.35 -12.53
N LEU A 12 25.20 -9.56 -12.03
CA LEU A 12 23.89 -10.05 -11.60
C LEU A 12 23.53 -9.35 -10.28
N LEU A 13 22.78 -8.26 -10.35
CA LEU A 13 22.00 -7.81 -9.20
C LEU A 13 20.86 -8.81 -9.00
N ALA A 14 21.05 -9.73 -8.06
CA ALA A 14 19.93 -10.44 -7.48
C ALA A 14 19.07 -9.39 -6.76
N ALA A 15 17.95 -8.99 -7.37
CA ALA A 15 16.91 -8.27 -6.67
C ALA A 15 16.36 -9.23 -5.60
N SER A 16 16.91 -9.14 -4.39
CA SER A 16 16.21 -9.63 -3.22
C SER A 16 14.83 -8.97 -3.26
N VAL A 17 13.77 -9.77 -3.34
CA VAL A 17 12.40 -9.26 -3.19
C VAL A 17 12.28 -8.89 -1.71
N LEU A 18 12.83 -7.74 -1.35
CA LEU A 18 12.66 -7.19 -0.02
C LEU A 18 11.16 -6.95 0.14
N ALA A 19 10.60 -7.45 1.23
CA ALA A 19 9.22 -7.18 1.58
C ALA A 19 8.95 -5.68 1.48
N LEU A 20 7.83 -5.28 0.85
CA LEU A 20 7.49 -3.87 0.67
C LEU A 20 7.55 -3.16 2.03
N ALA A 21 8.39 -2.14 2.17
CA ALA A 21 8.42 -1.34 3.39
C ALA A 21 7.26 -0.32 3.40
N PRO A 22 6.79 0.11 4.59
CA PRO A 22 5.73 1.13 4.67
C PRO A 22 6.06 2.44 3.97
N ASP A 23 7.33 2.88 4.03
CA ASP A 23 7.77 4.11 3.38
C ASP A 23 7.81 3.97 1.85
N ASP A 24 8.16 2.78 1.34
CA ASP A 24 8.10 2.49 -0.09
C ASP A 24 6.65 2.53 -0.60
N LEU A 25 5.68 2.06 0.21
CA LEU A 25 4.27 2.13 -0.15
C LEU A 25 3.79 3.58 -0.38
N VAL A 26 4.40 4.58 0.27
CA VAL A 26 4.13 6.00 -0.01
C VAL A 26 4.48 6.35 -1.46
N VAL A 27 5.57 5.81 -2.00
CA VAL A 27 5.99 6.03 -3.40
C VAL A 27 4.96 5.45 -4.37
N TYR A 28 4.49 4.22 -4.14
CA TYR A 28 3.44 3.61 -4.95
C TYR A 28 2.10 4.38 -4.85
N TRP A 29 1.74 4.86 -3.66
CA TRP A 29 0.55 5.67 -3.46
C TRP A 29 0.61 6.98 -4.26
N LEU A 30 1.75 7.68 -4.23
CA LEU A 30 1.97 8.90 -5.02
C LEU A 30 1.98 8.64 -6.52
N GLY A 31 2.61 7.52 -6.92
CA GLY A 31 2.67 7.07 -8.31
C GLY A 31 1.33 6.57 -8.84
N LYS A 32 0.36 6.29 -7.96
CA LYS A 32 -0.92 5.66 -8.31
C LYS A 32 -0.70 4.35 -9.07
N THR A 33 0.30 3.58 -8.65
CA THR A 33 0.67 2.30 -9.24
C THR A 33 0.39 1.16 -8.26
N PRO A 34 0.08 -0.05 -8.75
CA PRO A 34 0.00 -1.22 -7.88
C PRO A 34 1.33 -1.48 -7.16
N ALA A 35 1.27 -1.73 -5.86
CA ALA A 35 2.42 -2.12 -5.05
C ALA A 35 2.47 -3.65 -4.89
N PRO A 36 3.65 -4.26 -4.71
CA PRO A 36 3.75 -5.65 -4.27
C PRO A 36 3.13 -5.83 -2.88
N ALA A 37 2.77 -7.07 -2.51
CA ALA A 37 2.25 -7.33 -1.18
C ALA A 37 3.35 -7.16 -0.10
N PRO A 38 3.06 -6.51 1.04
CA PRO A 38 3.97 -6.50 2.17
C PRO A 38 4.04 -7.88 2.82
N ALA A 39 5.16 -8.22 3.44
CA ALA A 39 5.33 -9.51 4.14
C ALA A 39 4.73 -9.50 5.56
N VAL A 40 3.47 -9.06 5.68
CA VAL A 40 2.69 -9.07 6.91
C VAL A 40 2.03 -10.44 7.08
N LYS A 41 2.14 -11.02 8.28
CA LYS A 41 1.64 -12.36 8.61
C LYS A 41 0.49 -12.36 9.61
N THR A 42 0.39 -11.31 10.43
CA THR A 42 -0.64 -11.19 11.47
C THR A 42 -1.42 -9.88 11.33
N VAL A 43 -2.59 -9.81 11.96
CA VAL A 43 -3.38 -8.57 12.02
C VAL A 43 -2.60 -7.47 12.73
N ASP A 44 -1.90 -7.80 13.81
CA ASP A 44 -1.08 -6.83 14.57
C ASP A 44 0.07 -6.28 13.73
N GLU A 45 0.81 -7.14 13.03
CA GLU A 45 1.83 -6.70 12.06
C GLU A 45 1.22 -5.80 10.98
N GLY A 46 -0.02 -6.08 10.55
CA GLY A 46 -0.76 -5.25 9.61
C GLY A 46 -1.10 -3.86 10.16
N PHE A 47 -1.45 -3.77 11.45
CA PHE A 47 -1.70 -2.48 12.11
C PHE A 47 -0.42 -1.69 12.33
N ASP A 48 0.69 -2.34 12.68
CA ASP A 48 1.99 -1.69 12.79
C ASP A 48 2.47 -1.15 11.43
N PHE A 49 2.28 -1.95 10.38
CA PHE A 49 2.54 -1.54 9.01
C PHE A 49 1.68 -0.34 8.59
N GLN A 50 0.37 -0.40 8.86
CA GLN A 50 -0.56 0.71 8.60
C GLN A 50 -0.13 1.98 9.35
N ALA A 51 0.25 1.86 10.62
CA ALA A 51 0.67 3.00 11.42
C ALA A 51 1.92 3.68 10.84
N ALA A 52 2.91 2.91 10.40
CA ALA A 52 4.10 3.43 9.73
C ALA A 52 3.75 4.12 8.39
N PHE A 53 2.93 3.47 7.56
CA PHE A 53 2.49 4.04 6.29
C PHE A 53 1.71 5.34 6.48
N VAL A 54 0.78 5.38 7.44
CA VAL A 54 0.01 6.59 7.78
C VAL A 54 0.91 7.73 8.24
N ARG A 55 1.94 7.43 9.06
CA ARG A 55 2.94 8.45 9.45
C ARG A 55 3.68 9.00 8.24
N GLY A 56 4.17 8.14 7.35
CA GLY A 56 4.85 8.55 6.12
C GLY A 56 3.97 9.36 5.18
N LEU A 57 2.67 9.06 5.13
CA LEU A 57 1.72 9.74 4.26
C LEU A 57 1.20 11.08 4.84
N THR A 58 1.24 11.26 6.16
CA THR A 58 0.67 12.43 6.86
C THR A 58 1.18 13.78 6.33
N PRO A 59 2.48 13.99 6.05
CA PRO A 59 2.96 15.25 5.45
C PRO A 59 2.32 15.58 4.09
N ILE A 60 1.85 14.56 3.37
CA ILE A 60 1.34 14.67 2.00
C ILE A 60 -0.20 14.63 1.93
N ALA A 61 -0.84 13.85 2.80
CA ALA A 61 -2.29 13.68 2.81
C ALA A 61 -2.97 14.39 3.99
N GLY A 62 -2.22 15.06 4.86
CA GLY A 62 -2.72 15.77 6.02
C GLY A 62 -2.85 14.88 7.26
N ALA A 63 -3.24 15.49 8.38
CA ALA A 63 -3.42 14.79 9.64
C ALA A 63 -4.57 13.77 9.58
N PRO A 64 -4.56 12.74 10.45
CA PRO A 64 -5.72 11.88 10.68
C PRO A 64 -6.96 12.69 11.06
N VAL A 65 -8.08 12.42 10.40
CA VAL A 65 -9.37 13.12 10.61
C VAL A 65 -10.53 12.16 10.90
N GLY A 66 -10.29 10.85 10.86
CA GLY A 66 -11.33 9.85 11.15
C GLY A 66 -10.87 8.42 10.87
N TYR A 67 -11.83 7.50 11.00
CA TYR A 67 -11.60 6.07 10.76
C TYR A 67 -12.67 5.50 9.84
N LYS A 68 -12.29 4.46 9.11
CA LYS A 68 -13.20 3.59 8.35
C LYS A 68 -13.17 2.19 8.93
N VAL A 69 -14.25 1.45 8.76
CA VAL A 69 -14.34 0.03 9.15
C VAL A 69 -14.65 -0.78 7.90
N GLY A 70 -13.87 -1.82 7.65
CA GLY A 70 -14.05 -2.77 6.56
C GLY A 70 -14.21 -4.20 7.08
N LEU A 71 -14.54 -5.13 6.18
CA LEU A 71 -14.81 -6.54 6.50
C LEU A 71 -15.92 -6.68 7.56
N THR A 72 -17.03 -5.96 7.39
CA THR A 72 -18.12 -5.88 8.38
C THR A 72 -19.09 -7.06 8.35
N SER A 73 -19.07 -7.89 7.30
CA SER A 73 -19.90 -9.10 7.21
C SER A 73 -19.14 -10.35 7.59
N GLN A 74 -19.83 -11.30 8.25
CA GLN A 74 -19.24 -12.58 8.65
C GLN A 74 -18.67 -13.37 7.46
N ALA A 75 -19.36 -13.37 6.32
CA ALA A 75 -18.90 -14.07 5.12
C ALA A 75 -17.54 -13.55 4.61
N VAL A 76 -17.33 -12.23 4.67
CA VAL A 76 -16.06 -11.60 4.27
C VAL A 76 -14.98 -11.85 5.32
N GLN A 77 -15.31 -11.76 6.61
CA GLN A 77 -14.40 -12.09 7.70
C GLN A 77 -13.85 -13.52 7.59
N GLN A 78 -14.73 -14.50 7.36
CA GLN A 78 -14.36 -15.90 7.12
C GLN A 78 -13.46 -16.05 5.91
N LYS A 79 -13.78 -15.38 4.79
CA LYS A 79 -12.97 -15.43 3.55
C LYS A 79 -11.55 -14.91 3.78
N PHE A 80 -11.38 -13.90 4.63
CA PHE A 80 -10.08 -13.28 4.93
C PHE A 80 -9.41 -13.84 6.19
N GLY A 81 -10.01 -14.83 6.86
CA GLY A 81 -9.44 -15.47 8.05
C GLY A 81 -9.34 -14.54 9.26
N VAL A 82 -10.24 -13.56 9.38
CA VAL A 82 -10.36 -12.70 10.56
C VAL A 82 -11.69 -12.97 11.27
N ASP A 83 -11.76 -12.66 12.56
CA ASP A 83 -12.93 -12.88 13.42
C ASP A 83 -13.67 -11.58 13.78
N HIS A 84 -13.13 -10.43 13.35
CA HIS A 84 -13.70 -9.12 13.58
C HIS A 84 -13.48 -8.17 12.38
N PRO A 85 -14.28 -7.10 12.25
CA PRO A 85 -14.01 -6.04 11.29
C PRO A 85 -12.64 -5.39 11.50
N LEU A 86 -12.04 -4.86 10.43
CA LEU A 86 -10.75 -4.17 10.50
C LEU A 86 -10.92 -2.67 10.27
N ARG A 87 -10.09 -1.86 10.94
CA ARG A 87 -10.11 -0.40 10.81
C ARG A 87 -9.05 0.13 9.84
N GLY A 88 -9.32 1.28 9.25
CA GLY A 88 -8.34 2.11 8.55
C GLY A 88 -8.46 3.57 8.95
N VAL A 89 -7.45 4.37 8.61
CA VAL A 89 -7.34 5.79 8.96
C VAL A 89 -7.68 6.66 7.75
N LEU A 90 -8.51 7.68 7.94
CA LEU A 90 -8.79 8.72 6.94
C LEU A 90 -7.92 9.94 7.22
N LEU A 91 -7.23 10.44 6.19
CA LEU A 91 -6.39 11.64 6.26
C LEU A 91 -7.11 12.84 5.64
N GLY A 92 -6.81 14.05 6.10
CA GLY A 92 -7.57 15.25 5.77
C GLY A 92 -7.80 15.49 4.27
N ARG A 93 -6.78 15.28 3.44
CA ARG A 93 -6.86 15.47 1.97
C ARG A 93 -7.54 14.31 1.23
N MET A 94 -8.01 13.29 1.95
CA MET A 94 -8.85 12.22 1.38
C MET A 94 -10.35 12.57 1.40
N LEU A 95 -10.75 13.59 2.19
CA LEU A 95 -12.15 14.00 2.25
C LEU A 95 -12.50 14.89 1.06
N LEU A 96 -13.65 14.61 0.46
CA LEU A 96 -14.21 15.36 -0.65
C LEU A 96 -15.58 15.91 -0.26
N ALA A 97 -15.88 17.11 -0.72
CA ALA A 97 -17.22 17.67 -0.58
C ALA A 97 -18.22 16.90 -1.45
N THR A 98 -19.48 16.85 -1.01
CA THR A 98 -20.58 16.28 -1.81
C THR A 98 -20.62 16.95 -3.19
N GLY A 99 -20.76 16.15 -4.25
CA GLY A 99 -20.77 16.63 -5.63
C GLY A 99 -19.39 16.83 -6.26
N ALA A 100 -18.29 16.49 -5.56
CA ALA A 100 -16.95 16.57 -6.13
C ALA A 100 -16.77 15.65 -7.35
N THR A 101 -16.12 16.18 -8.38
CA THR A 101 -15.67 15.40 -9.55
C THR A 101 -14.32 14.76 -9.26
N VAL A 102 -14.23 13.43 -9.39
CA VAL A 102 -12.99 12.68 -9.16
C VAL A 102 -12.46 12.14 -10.50
N PRO A 103 -11.18 12.34 -10.85
CA PRO A 103 -10.61 11.77 -12.07
C PRO A 103 -10.66 10.24 -12.02
N ALA A 104 -11.05 9.56 -13.09
CA ALA A 104 -11.08 8.09 -13.13
C ALA A 104 -9.73 7.42 -12.76
N ARG A 105 -8.61 8.13 -12.98
CA ARG A 105 -7.23 7.72 -12.63
C ARG A 105 -6.74 8.31 -11.29
N PHE A 106 -7.62 8.54 -10.32
CA PHE A 106 -7.23 9.15 -9.04
C PHE A 106 -6.40 8.20 -8.16
N GLY A 107 -6.54 6.89 -8.32
CA GLY A 107 -5.76 5.85 -7.66
C GLY A 107 -5.34 4.74 -8.63
N ALA A 108 -4.63 3.74 -8.13
CA ALA A 108 -4.12 2.62 -8.94
C ALA A 108 -5.24 1.74 -9.51
N VAL A 109 -6.19 1.35 -8.66
CA VAL A 109 -7.40 0.59 -9.03
C VAL A 109 -8.57 1.11 -8.18
N PRO A 110 -9.19 2.24 -8.56
CA PRO A 110 -10.22 2.85 -7.74
C PRO A 110 -11.54 2.09 -7.77
N ILE A 111 -12.17 1.97 -6.61
CA ILE A 111 -13.49 1.35 -6.40
C ILE A 111 -14.32 2.32 -5.54
N ALA A 112 -15.64 2.32 -5.73
CA ALA A 112 -16.58 3.07 -4.90
C ALA A 112 -17.42 2.10 -4.03
N GLU A 113 -17.65 2.50 -2.77
CA GLU A 113 -18.47 1.79 -1.79
C GLU A 113 -19.59 2.74 -1.32
N ALA A 114 -20.79 2.21 -1.04
CA ALA A 114 -21.96 2.94 -0.55
C ALA A 114 -22.44 2.38 0.79
#